data_AF-A0AAE3KMD0-F1
#
_entry.id   AF-A0AAE3KMD0-F1
#
_cell.length_a   1.000
_cell.length_b   1.000
_cell.length_c   1.000
_cell.angle_alpha   90.00
_cell.angle_beta   90.00
_cell.angle_gamma   90.00
#
_symmetry.space_group_name_H-M   'P 1'
#
loop_
_entity.id
_entity.type
_entity.pdbx_description
1 polymer ?
#
loop_
_entity_poly.entity_id
_entity_poly.type
_entity_poly.pdbx_seq_one_letter_code
_entity_poly.pdbx_strand_id
1 'polypeptide(L)' 'MGSIERQITLELSKTNQPMSREDLRQVLSLSSVDLINGLQSLSKRYLLKTTEGNKILFNLSPVFREYMIIYD' A
#
# COMPACT_ATOMS: atom_id res chain seq x y z
N MET A 1 11.11 3.80 7.44
CA MET A 1 9.99 2.97 6.97
C MET A 1 10.49 1.54 6.87
N GLY A 2 9.76 0.54 7.39
CA GLY A 2 10.22 -0.85 7.36
C GLY A 2 10.25 -1.43 5.94
N SER A 3 10.96 -2.56 5.77
CA SER A 3 11.17 -3.20 4.46
C SER A 3 9.84 -3.60 3.80
N ILE A 4 8.90 -4.15 4.58
CA ILE A 4 7.59 -4.57 4.08
C ILE A 4 6.76 -3.36 3.66
N GLU A 5 6.70 -2.30 4.48
CA GLU A 5 5.92 -1.13 4.12
C GLU A 5 6.48 -0.46 2.88
N ARG A 6 7.81 -0.40 2.73
CA ARG A 6 8.45 0.14 1.52
C ARG A 6 8.06 -0.67 0.27
N GLN A 7 8.04 -2.00 0.34
CA GLN A 7 7.60 -2.85 -0.77
C GLN A 7 6.15 -2.56 -1.16
N ILE A 8 5.24 -2.49 -0.17
CA ILE A 8 3.84 -2.18 -0.41
C ILE A 8 3.67 -0.81 -1.08
N THR A 9 4.38 0.22 -0.60
CA THR A 9 4.21 1.57 -1.16
C THR A 9 4.86 1.75 -2.51
N LEU A 10 5.98 1.07 -2.78
CA LEU A 10 6.57 1.02 -4.12
C LEU A 10 5.66 0.30 -5.12
N GLU A 11 4.95 -0.74 -4.71
CA GLU A 11 4.00 -1.39 -5.61
C GLU A 11 2.80 -0.48 -5.91
N LEU A 12 2.23 0.12 -4.87
CA LEU A 12 1.11 1.07 -5.03
C LEU A 12 1.51 2.36 -5.77
N SER A 13 2.79 2.75 -5.80
CA SER A 13 3.22 3.94 -6.53
C SER A 13 3.19 3.74 -8.05
N LYS A 14 3.39 2.51 -8.54
CA LYS A 14 3.44 2.17 -9.98
C LYS A 14 2.15 2.46 -10.74
N THR A 15 1.02 2.53 -10.05
CA THR A 15 -0.31 2.77 -10.65
C THR A 15 -1.15 3.67 -9.77
N ASN A 16 -2.07 4.42 -10.38
CA ASN A 16 -3.09 5.17 -9.64
C ASN A 16 -4.30 4.31 -9.28
N GLN A 17 -4.37 3.06 -9.77
CA GLN A 17 -5.46 2.14 -9.48
C GLN A 17 -5.32 1.58 -8.06
N PRO A 18 -6.39 1.59 -7.25
CA PRO A 18 -6.35 1.02 -5.92
C PRO A 18 -6.32 -0.52 -6.01
N MET A 19 -5.58 -1.17 -5.10
CA MET A 19 -5.38 -2.62 -5.09
C MET A 19 -6.06 -3.26 -3.88
N SER A 20 -6.61 -4.46 -4.05
CA SER A 20 -7.10 -5.28 -2.93
C SER A 20 -5.95 -5.96 -2.19
N ARG A 21 -6.27 -6.60 -1.06
CA ARG A 21 -5.30 -7.43 -0.32
C ARG A 21 -4.84 -8.61 -1.17
N GLU A 22 -5.74 -9.21 -1.91
CA GLU A 22 -5.46 -10.35 -2.78
C GLU A 22 -4.50 -9.96 -3.89
N ASP A 23 -4.73 -8.80 -4.53
CA ASP A 23 -3.84 -8.28 -5.59
C ASP A 23 -2.43 -8.02 -5.04
N LEU A 24 -2.32 -7.33 -3.91
CA LEU A 24 -1.03 -7.03 -3.27
C LEU A 24 -0.29 -8.31 -2.86
N ARG A 25 -1.00 -9.30 -2.32
CA ARG A 25 -0.40 -10.58 -1.95
C ARG A 25 0.14 -11.32 -3.17
N GLN A 26 -0.60 -11.30 -4.28
CA GLN A 26 -0.20 -11.97 -5.51
C GLN A 26 1.06 -11.35 -6.12
N VAL A 27 1.18 -10.01 -6.09
CA VAL A 27 2.32 -9.31 -6.71
C VAL A 27 3.55 -9.30 -5.80
N LEU A 28 3.39 -9.09 -4.50
CA LEU A 28 4.52 -8.92 -3.57
C LEU A 28 5.05 -10.24 -3.00
N SER A 29 4.37 -11.37 -3.23
CA SER A 29 4.72 -12.68 -2.66
C SER A 29 4.92 -12.67 -1.13
N LEU A 30 4.26 -11.75 -0.42
CA LEU A 30 4.34 -11.60 1.04
C LEU A 30 3.48 -12.65 1.75
N SER A 31 3.90 -13.04 2.97
CA SER A 31 3.01 -13.78 3.85
C SER A 31 1.77 -12.94 4.20
N SER A 32 0.66 -13.59 4.53
CA SER A 32 -0.56 -12.89 4.95
C SER A 32 -0.30 -12.02 6.19
N VAL A 33 0.56 -12.47 7.11
CA VAL A 33 0.89 -11.75 8.36
C VAL A 33 1.70 -10.50 8.04
N ASP A 34 2.74 -10.61 7.21
CA ASP A 34 3.57 -9.48 6.82
C ASP A 34 2.76 -8.42 6.08
N LEU A 35 1.92 -8.85 5.13
CA LEU A 35 1.06 -7.94 4.38
C LEU A 35 0.09 -7.19 5.30
N ILE A 36 -0.57 -7.89 6.23
CA ILE A 36 -1.50 -7.26 7.19
C ILE A 36 -0.77 -6.25 8.08
N ASN A 37 0.38 -6.65 8.65
CA ASN A 37 1.16 -5.78 9.52
C ASN A 37 1.65 -4.53 8.78
N GLY A 38 2.11 -4.70 7.54
CA GLY A 38 2.54 -3.60 6.69
C GLY A 38 1.41 -2.63 6.36
N LEU A 39 0.26 -3.14 5.91
CA LEU A 39 -0.92 -2.33 5.62
C LEU A 39 -1.44 -1.59 6.87
N GLN A 40 -1.47 -2.26 8.03
CA GLN A 40 -1.87 -1.62 9.30
C GLN A 40 -0.89 -0.53 9.71
N SER A 41 0.41 -0.78 9.62
CA SER A 41 1.46 0.19 9.93
C SER A 41 1.37 1.44 9.05
N LEU A 42 1.12 1.26 7.76
CA LEU A 42 0.93 2.34 6.80
C LEU A 42 -0.37 3.13 7.05
N SER A 43 -1.46 2.41 7.33
CA SER A 43 -2.78 3.02 7.59
C SER A 43 -2.76 3.87 8.86
N LYS A 44 -2.12 3.38 9.94
CA LYS A 44 -1.94 4.15 11.20
C LYS A 44 -1.18 5.48 11.00
N ARG A 45 -0.38 5.57 9.93
CA ARG A 45 0.40 6.75 9.56
C ARG A 45 -0.27 7.60 8.48
N TYR A 46 -1.50 7.28 8.06
CA TYR A 46 -2.24 7.98 7.01
C TYR A 46 -1.50 8.03 5.65
N LEU A 47 -0.63 7.05 5.40
CA LEU A 47 0.12 6.94 4.15
C LEU A 47 -0.69 6.24 3.05
N LEU A 48 -1.80 5.58 3.43
CA LEU A 48 -2.73 4.96 2.52
C LEU A 48 -4.08 5.66 2.56
N LYS A 49 -4.73 5.70 1.41
CA LYS A 49 -6.16 5.92 1.28
C LYS A 49 -6.84 4.56 1.13
N THR A 50 -7.82 4.31 1.98
CA THR A 50 -8.64 3.09 1.93
C THR A 50 -10.02 3.42 1.38
N THR A 51 -10.54 2.60 0.48
CA THR A 51 -11.93 2.68 0.03
C THR A 51 -12.65 1.41 0.44
N GLU A 52 -13.78 1.56 1.11
CA GLU A 52 -14.62 0.47 1.59
C GLU A 52 -15.83 0.27 0.67
N GLY A 53 -16.15 -0.99 0.39
CA GLY A 53 -17.24 -1.42 -0.49
C GLY A 53 -17.34 -2.95 -0.41
N ASN A 54 -17.59 -3.63 -1.52
CA ASN A 54 -17.58 -5.11 -1.55
C ASN A 54 -16.19 -5.70 -1.20
N LYS A 55 -15.13 -4.92 -1.40
CA LYS A 55 -13.76 -5.25 -0.99
C LYS A 55 -13.10 -4.00 -0.41
N ILE A 56 -12.14 -4.20 0.48
CA ILE A 56 -11.26 -3.14 0.95
C ILE A 56 -10.16 -2.94 -0.09
N LEU A 57 -10.06 -1.72 -0.62
CA LEU A 57 -9.03 -1.34 -1.59
C LEU A 57 -8.09 -0.30 -1.01
N PHE A 58 -6.81 -0.42 -1.34
CA PHE A 58 -5.73 0.43 -0.86
C PHE A 58 -5.11 1.22 -2.01
N ASN A 59 -4.85 2.49 -1.77
CA ASN A 59 -4.05 3.35 -2.62
C ASN A 59 -3.11 4.18 -1.74
N LEU A 60 -2.06 4.77 -2.32
CA LEU A 60 -1.29 5.79 -1.60
C LEU A 60 -2.19 7.00 -1.30
N SER A 61 -1.97 7.64 -0.16
CA SER A 61 -2.57 8.96 0.06
C SER A 61 -1.99 9.95 -0.96
N PRO A 62 -2.78 10.93 -1.47
CA PRO A 62 -2.32 11.84 -2.52
C PRO A 62 -1.02 12.56 -2.15
N VAL A 63 -0.93 13.05 -0.90
CA VAL A 63 0.26 13.74 -0.39
C VAL A 63 1.48 12.83 -0.40
N PHE A 64 1.31 11.57 0.04
CA PHE A 64 2.44 10.65 0.10
C PHE A 64 2.87 10.16 -1.29
N ARG A 65 1.95 10.07 -2.25
CA ARG A 65 2.28 9.78 -3.65
C ARG A 65 3.20 10.86 -4.25
N GLU A 66 2.89 12.13 -4.05
CA GLU A 66 3.76 13.23 -4.49
C GLU A 66 5.14 13.16 -3.85
N TYR A 67 5.21 12.82 -2.55
CA TYR A 67 6.50 12.58 -1.88
C TYR A 67 7.30 11.46 -2.55
N MET A 68 6.67 10.36 -2.96
CA MET A 68 7.38 9.26 -3.62
C MET A 68 7.94 9.62 -5.00
N ILE A 69 7.26 10.49 -5.76
CA ILE A 69 7.73 10.94 -7.09
C ILE A 69 9.02 11.77 -7.00
N ILE A 70 9.23 12.47 -5.88
CA ILE A 70 10.40 13.35 -5.70
C ILE A 70 11.71 12.57 -5.46
N TYR A 71 11.63 11.29 -5.04
CA TYR A 71 12.78 10.50 -4.59
C TYR A 71 13.00 9.19 -5.38
N ASP A 72 12.37 9.04 -6.55
CA ASP A 72 12.71 8.06 -7.60
C ASP A 72 13.58 8.71 -8.69
#